data_AF-A0AB33F3Z2-F1
#
_entry.id   AF-A0AB33F3Z2-F1
#
_cell.length_a   1.000
_cell.length_b   1.000
_cell.length_c   1.000
_cell.angle_alpha   90.00
_cell.angle_beta   90.00
_cell.angle_gamma   90.00
#
_symmetry.space_group_name_H-M   'P 1'
#
loop_
_entity.id
_entity.type
_entity.pdbx_description
1 polymer ?
#
loop_
_entity_poly.entity_id
_entity_poly.type
_entity_poly.pdbx_seq_one_letter_code
_entity_poly.pdbx_strand_id
1 'polypeptide(L)' 'MTQATFIENFLSATDFQEPVEVTMDTALADLPEWDSLSALGVIVMFDVDYGKVITGDDLKNCVTLNDLYKLLG' A
#
# COMPACT_ATOMS: atom_id res chain seq x y z
N MET A 1 -0.23 -12.00 9.50
CA MET A 1 -0.89 -10.67 9.55
C MET A 1 -2.24 -10.76 8.88
N THR A 2 -3.24 -10.03 9.37
CA THR A 2 -4.57 -9.98 8.72
C THR A 2 -4.59 -8.88 7.66
N GLN A 3 -5.54 -8.95 6.72
CA GLN A 3 -5.73 -7.93 5.68
C GLN A 3 -6.04 -6.55 6.29
N ALA A 4 -6.80 -6.51 7.39
CA ALA A 4 -7.10 -5.28 8.12
C ALA A 4 -5.83 -4.61 8.66
N THR A 5 -4.93 -5.38 9.28
CA THR A 5 -3.65 -4.83 9.78
C THR A 5 -2.77 -4.27 8.67
N PHE A 6 -2.76 -4.91 7.50
CA PHE A 6 -2.02 -4.42 6.34
C PHE A 6 -2.56 -3.08 5.86
N ILE A 7 -3.90 -2.96 5.79
CA ILE A 7 -4.59 -1.73 5.42
C ILE A 7 -4.26 -0.61 6.41
N GLU A 8 -4.27 -0.87 7.72
CA GLU A 8 -3.90 0.13 8.73
C GLU A 8 -2.45 0.62 8.56
N ASN A 9 -1.52 -0.31 8.35
CA ASN A 9 -0.11 0.04 8.11
C ASN A 9 0.05 0.81 6.80
N PHE A 10 -0.71 0.46 5.76
CA PHE A 10 -0.70 1.14 4.46
C PHE A 10 -1.20 2.58 4.62
N LEU A 11 -2.36 2.78 5.25
CA LEU A 11 -2.93 4.10 5.53
C LEU A 11 -1.99 4.98 6.36
N SER A 12 -1.32 4.37 7.35
CA SER A 12 -0.30 5.05 8.16
C SER A 12 0.93 5.45 7.33
N ALA A 13 1.33 4.62 6.35
CA ALA A 13 2.46 4.90 5.48
C ALA A 13 2.15 5.92 4.37
N THR A 14 0.90 5.99 3.91
CA THR A 14 0.49 6.89 2.83
C THR A 14 0.12 8.30 3.29
N ASP A 15 0.05 8.53 4.61
CA ASP A 15 -0.27 9.82 5.27
C ASP A 15 -1.49 10.52 4.65
N PHE A 16 -2.55 9.74 4.38
CA PHE A 16 -3.79 10.29 3.83
C PHE A 16 -4.44 11.25 4.83
N GLN A 17 -4.77 12.46 4.38
CA GLN A 17 -5.42 13.47 5.20
C GLN A 17 -6.86 13.08 5.51
N GLU A 18 -7.53 12.38 4.60
CA GLU A 18 -8.90 11.92 4.77
C GLU A 18 -8.97 10.42 5.05
N PRO A 19 -9.82 9.98 6.00
CA PRO A 19 -10.02 8.56 6.24
C PRO A 19 -10.68 7.91 5.03
N VAL A 20 -9.92 7.11 4.30
CA VAL A 20 -10.41 6.33 3.16
C VAL A 20 -10.64 4.88 3.57
N GLU A 21 -11.84 4.36 3.28
CA GLU A 21 -12.11 2.93 3.39
C GLU A 21 -11.48 2.21 2.21
N VAL A 22 -10.35 1.59 2.48
CA VAL A 22 -9.65 0.69 1.56
C VAL A 22 -9.97 -0.75 1.91
N THR A 23 -10.25 -1.53 0.88
CA THR A 23 -10.40 -2.98 0.94
C THR A 23 -9.36 -3.63 0.04
N MET A 24 -9.21 -4.95 0.16
CA MET A 24 -8.30 -5.70 -0.70
C MET A 24 -8.66 -5.59 -2.20
N ASP A 25 -9.94 -5.37 -2.51
CA ASP A 25 -10.42 -5.21 -3.89
C ASP A 25 -10.29 -3.75 -4.39
N THR A 26 -10.00 -2.81 -3.48
CA THR A 26 -9.86 -1.39 -3.81
C THR A 26 -8.62 -1.18 -4.69
N ALA A 27 -8.82 -0.46 -5.80
CA ALA A 27 -7.75 -0.09 -6.71
C ALA A 27 -6.93 1.06 -6.13
N LEU A 28 -5.60 0.95 -6.17
CA LEU A 28 -4.70 2.02 -5.72
C LEU A 28 -4.91 3.31 -6.50
N ALA A 29 -5.21 3.19 -7.79
CA ALA A 29 -5.49 4.32 -8.66
C ALA A 29 -6.83 5.03 -8.37
N ASP A 30 -7.74 4.40 -7.61
CA ASP A 30 -9.01 4.99 -7.20
C ASP A 30 -8.87 5.85 -5.94
N LEU A 31 -7.74 5.72 -5.23
CA LEU A 31 -7.47 6.46 -4.01
C LEU A 31 -7.17 7.93 -4.36
N PRO A 32 -7.90 8.88 -3.75
CA PRO A 32 -7.82 10.30 -4.10
C PRO A 32 -6.46 10.92 -3.78
N GLU A 33 -5.77 10.41 -2.77
CA GLU A 33 -4.47 10.91 -2.28
C GLU A 33 -3.31 9.99 -2.68
N TRP A 34 -3.52 9.08 -3.63
CA TRP A 34 -2.49 8.16 -4.07
C TRP A 34 -1.51 8.80 -5.06
N ASP A 35 -0.42 9.30 -4.49
CA ASP A 35 0.67 9.93 -5.22
C ASP A 35 1.99 9.14 -5.08
N SER A 36 3.03 9.60 -5.79
CA SER A 36 4.37 9.02 -5.68
C SER A 36 4.93 9.03 -4.25
N LEU A 37 4.48 9.97 -3.41
CA LEU A 37 4.87 10.03 -1.99
C LEU A 37 4.26 8.86 -1.20
N SER A 38 2.97 8.61 -1.38
CA SER A 38 2.25 7.49 -0.79
C SER A 38 2.85 6.16 -1.23
N ALA A 39 3.16 6.03 -2.53
CA ALA A 39 3.86 4.86 -3.06
C ALA A 39 5.24 4.66 -2.39
N LEU A 40 6.01 5.74 -2.19
CA LEU A 40 7.30 5.68 -1.49
C LEU A 40 7.13 5.26 -0.02
N GLY A 41 6.13 5.80 0.67
CA GLY A 41 5.81 5.42 2.05
C GLY A 41 5.52 3.92 2.16
N VAL A 42 4.75 3.38 1.23
CA VAL A 42 4.47 1.93 1.14
C VAL A 42 5.74 1.13 0.89
N ILE A 43 6.63 1.56 -0.02
CA ILE A 43 7.92 0.89 -0.25
C ILE A 43 8.75 0.79 1.03
N VAL A 44 8.87 1.89 1.77
CA VAL A 44 9.63 1.95 3.02
C VAL A 44 8.97 1.09 4.10
N MET A 45 7.64 1.13 4.19
CA MET A 45 6.86 0.28 5.10
C MET A 45 7.09 -1.21 4.80
N PHE A 46 7.12 -1.62 3.52
CA PHE A 46 7.48 -2.99 3.12
C PHE A 46 8.91 -3.37 3.51
N ASP A 47 9.87 -2.47 3.31
CA ASP A 47 11.28 -2.72 3.65
C ASP A 47 11.50 -2.85 5.17
N VAL A 48 10.93 -1.93 5.95
CA VAL A 48 11.15 -1.83 7.40
C VAL A 48 10.29 -2.82 8.19
N ASP A 49 9.00 -2.93 7.88
CA ASP A 49 8.03 -3.69 8.67
C ASP A 49 7.98 -5.16 8.23
N TYR A 50 8.22 -5.43 6.95
CA TYR A 50 8.10 -6.76 6.34
C TYR A 50 9.44 -7.33 5.82
N GLY A 51 10.52 -6.53 5.79
CA GLY A 51 11.81 -6.97 5.27
C GLY A 51 11.80 -7.27 3.76
N LYS A 52 10.87 -6.68 3.01
CA LYS A 52 10.68 -6.90 1.57
C LYS A 52 10.98 -5.62 0.81
N VAL A 53 11.94 -5.68 -0.11
CA VAL A 53 12.24 -4.57 -1.01
C VAL A 53 11.30 -4.66 -2.21
N ILE A 54 10.33 -3.75 -2.28
CA ILE A 54 9.48 -3.56 -3.48
C ILE A 54 9.94 -2.31 -4.23
N THR A 55 9.88 -2.33 -5.56
CA THR A 55 10.18 -1.13 -6.35
C THR A 55 8.93 -0.35 -6.68
N GLY A 56 9.08 0.94 -6.98
CA GLY A 56 7.96 1.73 -7.51
C GLY A 56 7.39 1.18 -8.82
N ASP A 57 8.16 0.39 -9.56
CA ASP A 57 7.68 -0.31 -10.75
C ASP A 57 6.78 -1.49 -10.38
N ASP A 58 7.13 -2.31 -9.38
CA ASP A 58 6.25 -3.36 -8.83
C ASP A 58 4.93 -2.77 -8.34
N LEU A 59 5.01 -1.64 -7.64
CA LEU A 59 3.85 -0.90 -7.14
C LEU A 59 2.95 -0.36 -8.26
N LYS A 60 3.53 0.10 -9.38
CA LYS A 60 2.80 0.50 -10.58
C LYS A 60 2.16 -0.67 -11.33
N ASN A 61 2.79 -1.85 -11.27
CA ASN A 61 2.22 -3.08 -11.80
C ASN A 61 1.09 -3.63 -10.90
N CYS A 62 1.05 -3.24 -9.63
CA CYS A 62 -0.04 -3.54 -8.72
C CYS A 62 -1.25 -2.63 -8.98
N VAL A 63 -2.40 -3.24 -9.25
CA VAL A 63 -3.64 -2.49 -9.48
C VAL A 63 -4.43 -2.32 -8.19
N THR A 64 -4.41 -3.33 -7.32
CA THR A 64 -5.23 -3.42 -6.10
C THR A 64 -4.38 -3.57 -4.85
N LEU A 65 -4.96 -3.27 -3.68
CA LEU A 65 -4.32 -3.60 -2.40
C LEU A 65 -4.01 -5.10 -2.26
N ASN A 66 -4.85 -5.97 -2.83
CA ASN A 66 -4.61 -7.39 -2.85
C ASN A 66 -3.31 -7.75 -3.59
N ASP A 67 -2.98 -7.06 -4.68
CA ASP A 67 -1.70 -7.26 -5.37
C ASP A 67 -0.51 -6.85 -4.50
N LEU A 68 -0.59 -5.71 -3.80
CA LEU A 68 0.44 -5.32 -2.83
C LEU A 68 0.59 -6.37 -1.72
N TYR A 69 -0.53 -6.82 -1.16
CA TYR A 69 -0.50 -7.84 -0.12
C TYR A 69 0.09 -9.17 -0.61
N LYS A 70 -0.12 -9.54 -1.87
CA LYS A 70 0.54 -10.72 -2.46
C LYS A 70 2.05 -10.57 -2.54
N LEU A 71 2.60 -9.36 -2.69
CA LEU A 71 4.05 -9.14 -2.68
C LEU A 71 4.70 -9.47 -1.32
N LEU A 72 3.92 -9.39 -0.23
CA LEU A 72 4.36 -9.83 1.09
C LEU A 72 4.52 -11.35 1.20
N GLY A 73 3.74 -12.11 0.43
CA GLY A 73 3.73 -13.58 0.40
C GLY A 73 4.58 -14.13 -0.73
#